data_AF-A0AAJ7UFU3-F1
#
_entry.id   AF-A0AAJ7UFU3-F1
#
_cell.length_a   1.000
_cell.length_b   1.000
_cell.length_c   1.000
_cell.angle_alpha   90.00
_cell.angle_beta   90.00
_cell.angle_gamma   90.00
#
_symmetry.space_group_name_H-M   'P 1'
#
loop_
_entity.id
_entity.type
_entity.pdbx_description
1 polymer ?
#
loop_
_entity_poly.entity_id
_entity_poly.type
_entity_poly.pdbx_seq_one_letter_code
_entity_poly.pdbx_strand_id
1 'polypeptide(L)'
;MRRREGRPRPGADEGATTTRRPTTTTTTRPTTTTTTTGPTTTTTTTTTAASPPPPRLSMACKAAPCCRRAAGALAVIVALLVVSLLLLPVVRRGSAWLIAKATGRPLPGQHSVVMITCPTEAVARDMARSLVERRLAACVSIIPKITSFFHWEGRVEEQGEFLLTRFPGLRVKHLFLVWLGVLVGSWVLYMQYSSYTELCRGAVCKIMVCDQYKKGIIAGSACSALCEEKTLQFQRCLSTHPTRQVYTGRWGKADVVIKCGLEEAFRLDLEPDSSPRRELVLFDKPIKGTSMDEFKEMLLHFLQTKLGNQPSLPELVSHLIALADVNRDGKVSLAEAKSAWALLQRNDFLLMVVLREREHAPRLLGFCGDTYVTERVGVTRLYGVVPPWPLASVVPAWLSRAAERALLAPPWALRAKVSIGLLEFTEEVFHGAYGSFHVCEAGPAAFGHNERHDARLLDLGAVVPEVALRAALAARRCDSNEDCVVGSDCRAACDRLARRCSPDAIQPNLPKVCALLAEYLLAGCPADIAAELRRQLAVCTSLRGSANTMEVHHSLVLNNLKALLWKQISNAKEA
;
A
#
# COMPACT_ATOMS: atom_id res chain seq x y z
N MET A 1 -28.93 55.04 -51.12
CA MET A 1 -29.85 56.18 -50.87
C MET A 1 -29.20 57.16 -49.89
N ARG A 2 -29.89 58.24 -49.50
CA ARG A 2 -29.41 59.39 -48.66
C ARG A 2 -28.71 58.93 -47.35
N ARG A 3 -27.56 59.51 -46.98
CA ARG A 3 -27.34 60.76 -46.17
C ARG A 3 -27.89 60.66 -44.73
N ARG A 4 -27.27 61.23 -43.69
CA ARG A 4 -26.41 62.44 -43.67
C ARG A 4 -24.89 62.25 -43.42
N GLU A 5 -24.31 62.91 -42.42
CA GLU A 5 -22.90 63.30 -42.24
C GLU A 5 -22.50 63.21 -40.72
N GLY A 6 -21.27 63.41 -40.22
CA GLY A 6 -20.04 63.96 -40.81
C GLY A 6 -18.78 63.96 -39.88
N ARG A 7 -18.12 65.12 -39.75
CA ARG A 7 -16.82 65.47 -39.09
C ARG A 7 -16.76 67.03 -38.97
N PRO A 8 -15.71 67.77 -38.47
CA PRO A 8 -14.32 67.41 -38.09
C PRO A 8 -13.82 68.05 -36.73
N ARG A 9 -12.51 68.41 -36.66
CA ARG A 9 -11.70 69.11 -35.60
C ARG A 9 -11.86 70.67 -35.70
N PRO A 10 -11.00 71.61 -35.15
CA PRO A 10 -9.75 71.53 -34.34
C PRO A 10 -9.52 72.64 -33.25
N GLY A 11 -8.28 72.73 -32.71
CA GLY A 11 -7.63 73.95 -32.16
C GLY A 11 -7.06 73.82 -30.73
N ALA A 12 -6.10 74.63 -30.24
CA ALA A 12 -4.98 75.39 -30.84
C ALA A 12 -4.26 76.20 -29.72
N ASP A 13 -2.94 76.38 -29.62
CA ASP A 13 -1.81 75.59 -30.17
C ASP A 13 -0.87 75.08 -29.04
N GLU A 14 0.41 75.43 -28.77
CA GLU A 14 1.45 76.39 -29.24
C GLU A 14 2.81 75.62 -29.44
N GLY A 15 4.00 76.15 -29.78
CA GLY A 15 4.53 77.53 -29.88
C GLY A 15 6.00 77.58 -30.40
N ALA A 16 6.85 78.47 -29.87
CA ALA A 16 8.24 78.71 -30.35
C ALA A 16 9.25 77.63 -29.88
N THR A 17 10.25 77.14 -30.64
CA THR A 17 11.14 77.67 -31.71
C THR A 17 12.39 78.42 -31.21
N THR A 18 13.58 77.78 -31.34
CA THR A 18 14.84 78.44 -31.79
C THR A 18 15.92 77.43 -32.17
N THR A 19 16.94 77.90 -32.90
CA THR A 19 18.02 77.10 -33.52
C THR A 19 19.41 77.43 -32.96
N ARG A 20 20.35 76.48 -32.94
CA ARG A 20 21.72 76.60 -33.52
C ARG A 20 22.67 75.41 -33.29
N ARG A 21 23.67 75.33 -34.17
CA ARG A 21 24.96 74.61 -34.18
C ARG A 21 25.99 75.64 -34.75
N PRO A 22 27.33 75.41 -34.85
CA PRO A 22 28.20 74.36 -34.29
C PRO A 22 29.49 74.97 -33.63
N THR A 23 30.64 74.28 -33.74
CA THR A 23 32.05 74.71 -33.45
C THR A 23 32.52 74.72 -31.98
N THR A 24 33.76 74.33 -31.61
CA THR A 24 34.85 73.57 -32.29
C THR A 24 35.83 72.93 -31.27
N THR A 25 36.52 71.86 -31.70
CA THR A 25 37.83 71.30 -31.26
C THR A 25 38.57 71.81 -30.01
N THR A 26 39.16 70.87 -29.25
CA THR A 26 40.61 70.88 -28.96
C THR A 26 41.10 69.41 -28.84
N THR A 27 42.35 69.16 -29.25
CA THR A 27 42.98 67.84 -29.36
C THR A 27 44.22 67.78 -28.47
N THR A 28 44.53 66.63 -27.83
CA THR A 28 45.92 66.14 -27.71
C THR A 28 46.04 64.69 -27.20
N ARG A 29 47.01 63.97 -27.76
CA ARG A 29 47.76 62.84 -27.18
C ARG A 29 49.24 63.15 -27.47
N PRO A 30 50.19 62.83 -26.58
CA PRO A 30 51.02 61.63 -26.77
C PRO A 30 51.21 60.92 -25.39
N THR A 31 52.09 59.94 -25.16
CA THR A 31 53.18 59.34 -25.94
C THR A 31 53.28 57.84 -25.62
N THR A 32 53.90 57.06 -26.51
CA THR A 32 54.34 55.68 -26.26
C THR A 32 55.78 55.61 -25.74
N THR A 33 56.07 54.66 -24.85
CA THR A 33 57.43 54.10 -24.74
C THR A 33 57.35 52.59 -24.56
N THR A 34 58.08 51.86 -25.39
CA THR A 34 58.21 50.40 -25.35
C THR A 34 59.60 50.05 -24.84
N THR A 35 59.75 49.03 -24.01
CA THR A 35 61.08 48.42 -23.79
C THR A 35 60.94 46.91 -23.63
N THR A 36 61.62 46.20 -24.53
CA THR A 36 61.69 44.74 -24.64
C THR A 36 62.76 44.20 -23.70
N THR A 37 62.57 43.04 -23.06
CA THR A 37 63.54 41.91 -23.02
C THR A 37 63.14 40.82 -22.01
N GLY A 38 63.22 39.57 -22.44
CA GLY A 38 63.71 38.46 -21.61
C GLY A 38 65.14 38.11 -22.05
N PRO A 39 65.67 36.90 -21.78
CA PRO A 39 65.05 35.76 -21.08
C PRO A 39 65.93 35.15 -19.97
N THR A 40 65.40 34.19 -19.21
CA THR A 40 66.17 32.95 -18.88
C THR A 40 65.24 31.81 -18.50
N THR A 41 65.63 30.58 -18.86
CA THR A 41 64.96 29.33 -18.49
C THR A 41 65.70 28.63 -17.36
N THR A 42 64.97 28.05 -16.40
CA THR A 42 65.44 26.90 -15.60
C THR A 42 64.23 26.08 -15.16
N THR A 43 64.41 24.77 -14.99
CA THR A 43 63.34 23.78 -15.04
C THR A 43 63.08 23.10 -13.69
N THR A 44 61.84 22.68 -13.45
CA THR A 44 61.42 21.65 -12.46
C THR A 44 61.78 21.85 -10.99
N THR A 45 60.76 22.01 -10.14
CA THR A 45 60.24 20.84 -9.37
C THR A 45 58.82 21.09 -8.85
N THR A 46 58.12 20.02 -8.48
CA THR A 46 56.68 20.00 -8.21
C THR A 46 56.37 20.02 -6.71
N THR A 47 55.49 20.91 -6.24
CA THR A 47 54.71 20.66 -5.01
C THR A 47 53.37 21.38 -5.06
N THR A 48 52.29 20.69 -4.67
CA THR A 48 50.92 21.21 -4.61
C THR A 48 50.66 21.97 -3.31
N ALA A 49 49.91 23.07 -3.40
CA ALA A 49 49.33 23.79 -2.25
C ALA A 49 47.83 24.03 -2.49
N ALA A 50 47.01 23.89 -1.45
CA ALA A 50 45.55 23.81 -1.57
C ALA A 50 44.85 25.18 -1.45
N SER A 51 43.68 25.28 -2.08
CA SER A 51 42.73 26.40 -1.94
C SER A 51 41.78 26.21 -0.73
N PRO A 52 41.17 27.29 -0.20
CA PRO A 52 40.46 27.25 1.09
C PRO A 52 39.04 26.65 1.01
N PRO A 53 38.50 26.13 2.13
CA PRO A 53 37.20 25.47 2.18
C PRO A 53 36.00 26.46 2.18
N PRO A 54 34.87 26.10 1.52
CA PRO A 54 33.62 26.88 1.54
C PRO A 54 32.87 26.78 2.90
N PRO A 55 31.88 27.67 3.17
CA PRO A 55 31.35 27.87 4.51
C PRO A 55 30.47 26.72 5.05
N ARG A 56 30.51 26.54 6.37
CA ARG A 56 29.72 25.53 7.10
C ARG A 56 28.23 25.91 7.15
N LEU A 57 27.42 25.24 6.35
CA LEU A 57 25.96 25.21 6.53
C LEU A 57 25.62 24.51 7.85
N SER A 58 24.98 25.22 8.78
CA SER A 58 24.57 24.67 10.07
C SER A 58 23.41 23.69 9.92
N MET A 59 23.58 22.45 10.39
CA MET A 59 22.50 21.46 10.42
C MET A 59 21.40 21.86 11.40
N ALA A 60 20.40 22.59 10.91
CA ALA A 60 19.15 22.87 11.61
C ALA A 60 18.23 21.63 11.66
N CYS A 61 18.72 20.50 12.20
CA CYS A 61 18.01 19.23 12.26
C CYS A 61 16.89 19.22 13.34
N LYS A 62 15.90 20.12 13.18
CA LYS A 62 14.72 20.28 14.07
C LYS A 62 13.39 19.97 13.37
N ALA A 63 13.42 19.53 12.11
CA ALA A 63 12.25 19.31 11.26
C ALA A 63 12.03 17.86 10.80
N ALA A 64 12.84 16.89 11.23
CA ALA A 64 12.66 15.48 10.87
C ALA A 64 11.40 14.88 11.57
N PRO A 65 10.41 14.35 10.84
CA PRO A 65 9.18 13.85 11.45
C PRO A 65 9.38 12.59 12.32
N CYS A 66 10.47 11.83 12.13
CA CYS A 66 10.77 10.65 12.96
C CYS A 66 10.99 10.98 14.44
N CYS A 67 11.71 12.07 14.77
CA CYS A 67 11.89 12.46 16.17
C CYS A 67 10.58 12.88 16.85
N ARG A 68 9.62 13.46 16.10
CA ARG A 68 8.28 13.75 16.63
C ARG A 68 7.42 12.49 16.80
N ARG A 69 7.66 11.42 16.03
CA ARG A 69 6.90 10.16 16.11
C ARG A 69 7.25 9.34 17.35
N ALA A 70 8.52 9.23 17.72
CA ALA A 70 8.93 8.58 18.96
C ALA A 70 8.34 9.28 20.21
N ALA A 71 8.44 10.62 20.25
CA ALA A 71 7.82 11.43 21.30
C ALA A 71 6.28 11.31 21.31
N GLY A 72 5.65 11.28 20.13
CA GLY A 72 4.20 11.10 20.00
C GLY A 72 3.69 9.74 20.49
N ALA A 73 4.41 8.65 20.19
CA ALA A 73 4.07 7.31 20.69
C ALA A 73 4.16 7.26 22.23
N LEU A 74 5.23 7.81 22.81
CA LEU A 74 5.40 7.89 24.26
C LEU A 74 4.28 8.74 24.91
N ALA A 75 3.93 9.89 24.31
CA ALA A 75 2.86 10.76 24.78
C ALA A 75 1.47 10.10 24.72
N VAL A 76 1.16 9.33 23.66
CA VAL A 76 -0.10 8.57 23.56
C VAL A 76 -0.16 7.46 24.62
N ILE A 77 0.95 6.75 24.84
CA ILE A 77 1.02 5.73 25.91
C ILE A 77 0.79 6.39 27.28
N VAL A 78 1.50 7.48 27.60
CA VAL A 78 1.31 8.22 28.87
C VAL A 78 -0.12 8.73 29.01
N ALA A 79 -0.73 9.28 27.95
CA ALA A 79 -2.11 9.72 27.97
C ALA A 79 -3.11 8.57 28.24
N LEU A 80 -2.92 7.40 27.62
CA LEU A 80 -3.76 6.22 27.86
C LEU A 80 -3.60 5.69 29.29
N LEU A 81 -2.38 5.70 29.85
CA LEU A 81 -2.12 5.31 31.25
C LEU A 81 -2.79 6.28 32.23
N VAL A 82 -2.71 7.59 31.99
CA VAL A 82 -3.37 8.62 32.80
C VAL A 82 -4.90 8.53 32.70
N VAL A 83 -5.46 8.38 31.50
CA VAL A 83 -6.91 8.19 31.31
C VAL A 83 -7.41 6.90 31.97
N SER A 84 -6.62 5.82 31.93
CA SER A 84 -6.91 4.58 32.66
C SER A 84 -6.95 4.81 34.18
N LEU A 85 -5.98 5.55 34.75
CA LEU A 85 -6.00 5.94 36.17
C LEU A 85 -7.23 6.80 36.54
N LEU A 86 -7.63 7.73 35.67
CA LEU A 86 -8.76 8.63 35.92
C LEU A 86 -10.12 7.94 35.77
N LEU A 87 -10.23 6.95 34.87
CA LEU A 87 -11.47 6.17 34.67
C LEU A 87 -11.63 5.03 35.68
N LEU A 88 -10.55 4.53 36.29
CA LEU A 88 -10.58 3.49 37.32
C LEU A 88 -11.63 3.71 38.44
N PRO A 89 -11.77 4.89 39.08
CA PRO A 89 -12.84 5.13 40.06
C PRO A 89 -14.25 5.14 39.44
N VAL A 90 -14.40 5.56 38.17
CA VAL A 90 -15.70 5.58 37.46
C VAL A 90 -16.13 4.16 37.12
N VAL A 91 -15.22 3.35 36.55
CA VAL A 91 -15.46 1.93 36.25
C VAL A 91 -15.76 1.14 37.53
N ARG A 92 -15.08 1.44 38.65
CA ARG A 92 -15.36 0.84 39.97
C ARG A 92 -16.77 1.18 40.49
N ARG A 93 -17.30 2.38 40.20
CA ARG A 93 -18.69 2.76 40.55
C ARG A 93 -19.71 2.10 39.60
N GLY A 94 -19.48 2.15 38.29
CA GLY A 94 -20.39 1.59 37.28
C GLY A 94 -20.54 0.07 37.36
N SER A 95 -19.44 -0.65 37.58
CA SER A 95 -19.47 -2.12 37.77
C SER A 95 -20.21 -2.52 39.05
N ALA A 96 -20.03 -1.79 40.16
CA ALA A 96 -20.78 -2.02 41.39
C ALA A 96 -22.30 -1.79 41.20
N TRP A 97 -22.69 -0.75 40.46
CA TRP A 97 -24.09 -0.46 40.15
C TRP A 97 -24.75 -1.54 39.27
N LEU A 98 -24.05 -2.02 38.23
CA LEU A 98 -24.51 -3.12 37.39
C LEU A 98 -24.67 -4.42 38.16
N ILE A 99 -23.70 -4.78 39.03
CA ILE A 99 -23.76 -6.00 39.84
C ILE A 99 -24.91 -5.94 40.86
N ALA A 100 -25.14 -4.79 41.50
CA ALA A 100 -26.28 -4.60 42.40
C ALA A 100 -27.62 -4.77 41.67
N LYS A 101 -27.76 -4.14 40.49
CA LYS A 101 -28.99 -4.21 39.68
C LYS A 101 -29.25 -5.61 39.11
N ALA A 102 -28.20 -6.40 38.82
CA ALA A 102 -28.31 -7.76 38.31
C ALA A 102 -28.57 -8.83 39.38
N THR A 103 -28.29 -8.55 40.66
CA THR A 103 -28.36 -9.56 41.74
C THR A 103 -29.48 -9.34 42.76
N GLY A 104 -30.16 -8.18 42.73
CA GLY A 104 -31.36 -7.91 43.53
C GLY A 104 -31.17 -7.89 45.05
N ARG A 105 -29.92 -7.87 45.53
CA ARG A 105 -29.58 -7.87 46.96
C ARG A 105 -28.90 -6.56 47.35
N PRO A 106 -29.24 -5.93 48.49
CA PRO A 106 -28.48 -4.80 49.01
C PRO A 106 -27.05 -5.25 49.33
N LEU A 107 -26.07 -4.44 48.95
CA LEU A 107 -24.65 -4.71 49.16
C LEU A 107 -24.30 -4.65 50.66
N PRO A 108 -23.80 -5.75 51.27
CA PRO A 108 -23.19 -5.67 52.60
C PRO A 108 -21.98 -4.73 52.56
N GLY A 109 -21.83 -3.87 53.57
CA GLY A 109 -20.90 -2.74 53.55
C GLY A 109 -19.44 -3.13 53.30
N GLN A 110 -18.71 -2.30 52.53
CA GLN A 110 -17.28 -2.54 52.20
C GLN A 110 -16.35 -2.49 53.42
N HIS A 111 -16.84 -2.00 54.56
CA HIS A 111 -16.23 -2.17 55.88
C HIS A 111 -17.31 -2.66 56.86
N SER A 112 -17.17 -3.88 57.37
CA SER A 112 -17.96 -4.38 58.50
C SER A 112 -17.07 -4.34 59.74
N VAL A 113 -17.26 -3.31 60.56
CA VAL A 113 -16.64 -3.18 61.87
C VAL A 113 -17.56 -3.86 62.87
N VAL A 114 -17.17 -5.06 63.31
CA VAL A 114 -17.82 -5.76 64.42
C VAL A 114 -17.11 -5.33 65.69
N MET A 115 -17.81 -4.56 66.50
CA MET A 115 -17.44 -4.22 67.88
C MET A 115 -18.09 -5.23 68.81
N ILE A 116 -17.29 -5.92 69.61
CA ILE A 116 -17.74 -6.74 70.72
C ILE A 116 -16.97 -6.35 71.97
N THR A 117 -17.66 -6.36 73.09
CA THR A 117 -17.10 -6.17 74.43
C THR A 117 -16.85 -7.53 75.09
N CYS A 118 -15.87 -7.59 76.00
CA CYS A 118 -15.45 -8.83 76.66
C CYS A 118 -15.28 -8.59 78.16
N PRO A 119 -15.78 -9.48 79.04
CA PRO A 119 -15.76 -9.27 80.49
C PRO A 119 -14.38 -9.53 81.13
N THR A 120 -13.45 -10.17 80.42
CA THR A 120 -12.05 -10.35 80.89
C THR A 120 -11.06 -10.29 79.74
N GLU A 121 -9.82 -9.88 80.06
CA GLU A 121 -8.73 -9.79 79.09
C GLU A 121 -8.36 -11.16 78.48
N ALA A 122 -8.47 -12.24 79.26
CA ALA A 122 -8.20 -13.60 78.80
C ALA A 122 -9.15 -14.00 77.66
N VAL A 123 -10.47 -13.82 77.87
CA VAL A 123 -11.50 -14.11 76.87
C VAL A 123 -11.33 -13.23 75.61
N ALA A 124 -11.00 -11.95 75.78
CA ALA A 124 -10.68 -11.06 74.67
C ALA A 124 -9.48 -11.55 73.82
N ARG A 125 -8.41 -11.99 74.50
CA ARG A 125 -7.17 -12.47 73.88
C ARG A 125 -7.36 -13.79 73.11
N ASP A 126 -8.11 -14.74 73.67
CA ASP A 126 -8.36 -16.03 73.01
C ASP A 126 -9.33 -15.91 71.84
N MET A 127 -10.36 -15.06 71.94
CA MET A 127 -11.19 -14.73 70.77
C MET A 127 -10.39 -14.03 69.67
N ALA A 128 -9.50 -13.09 70.02
CA ALA A 128 -8.65 -12.43 69.05
C ALA A 128 -7.73 -13.41 68.30
N ARG A 129 -7.11 -14.37 69.01
CA ARG A 129 -6.33 -15.46 68.39
C ARG A 129 -7.18 -16.31 67.46
N SER A 130 -8.28 -16.89 67.95
CA SER A 130 -9.11 -17.80 67.14
C SER A 130 -9.77 -17.10 65.93
N LEU A 131 -9.99 -15.78 65.96
CA LEU A 131 -10.46 -15.01 64.82
C LEU A 131 -9.39 -14.84 63.74
N VAL A 132 -8.12 -14.67 64.11
CA VAL A 132 -6.99 -14.51 63.17
C VAL A 132 -6.53 -15.88 62.64
N GLU A 133 -6.41 -16.89 63.50
CA GLU A 133 -6.01 -18.26 63.13
C GLU A 133 -6.96 -18.89 62.10
N ARG A 134 -8.27 -18.75 62.32
CA ARG A 134 -9.31 -19.21 61.37
C ARG A 134 -9.41 -18.33 60.11
N ARG A 135 -8.49 -17.37 59.94
CA ARG A 135 -8.41 -16.39 58.83
C ARG A 135 -9.70 -15.60 58.62
N LEU A 136 -10.45 -15.38 59.69
CA LEU A 136 -11.64 -14.52 59.68
C LEU A 136 -11.17 -13.06 59.73
N ALA A 137 -10.48 -12.68 60.80
CA ALA A 137 -9.85 -11.36 60.93
C ALA A 137 -8.46 -11.33 60.28
N ALA A 138 -8.11 -10.24 59.58
CA ALA A 138 -6.74 -9.99 59.15
C ALA A 138 -5.87 -9.41 60.29
N CYS A 139 -6.49 -8.62 61.15
CA CYS A 139 -5.95 -8.14 62.42
C CYS A 139 -7.11 -7.92 63.40
N VAL A 140 -6.79 -7.94 64.70
CA VAL A 140 -7.71 -7.62 65.79
C VAL A 140 -6.99 -6.68 66.75
N SER A 141 -7.58 -5.52 67.04
CA SER A 141 -7.16 -4.67 68.15
C SER A 141 -7.93 -5.05 69.41
N ILE A 142 -7.32 -4.91 70.59
CA ILE A 142 -7.96 -5.06 71.91
C ILE A 142 -7.68 -3.79 72.70
N ILE A 143 -8.73 -3.06 73.08
CA ILE A 143 -8.62 -1.82 73.86
C ILE A 143 -8.98 -2.13 75.33
N PRO A 144 -8.07 -1.93 76.30
CA PRO A 144 -8.32 -2.21 77.71
C PRO A 144 -9.00 -1.06 78.44
N LYS A 145 -9.66 -1.37 79.57
CA LYS A 145 -10.29 -0.42 80.52
C LYS A 145 -11.36 0.48 79.89
N ILE A 146 -12.35 -0.11 79.22
CA ILE A 146 -13.58 0.61 78.85
C ILE A 146 -14.62 0.38 79.95
N THR A 147 -15.16 1.44 80.53
CA THR A 147 -16.22 1.35 81.54
C THR A 147 -17.58 1.39 80.87
N SER A 148 -18.34 0.30 80.99
CA SER A 148 -19.68 0.14 80.42
C SER A 148 -20.74 0.27 81.50
N PHE A 149 -21.68 1.20 81.31
CA PHE A 149 -22.86 1.36 82.16
C PHE A 149 -24.09 0.82 81.43
N PHE A 150 -24.81 -0.12 82.05
CA PHE A 150 -26.01 -0.71 81.46
C PHE A 150 -27.06 -1.10 82.51
N HIS A 151 -28.30 -1.29 82.07
CA HIS A 151 -29.38 -1.77 82.92
C HIS A 151 -29.44 -3.30 82.94
N TRP A 152 -29.41 -3.91 84.12
CA TRP A 152 -29.63 -5.33 84.35
C TRP A 152 -30.55 -5.54 85.56
N GLU A 153 -31.54 -6.44 85.44
CA GLU A 153 -32.54 -6.76 86.49
C GLU A 153 -33.14 -5.52 87.20
N GLY A 154 -33.38 -4.44 86.45
CA GLY A 154 -33.96 -3.19 86.95
C GLY A 154 -32.98 -2.25 87.69
N ARG A 155 -31.71 -2.62 87.83
CA ARG A 155 -30.62 -1.80 88.39
C ARG A 155 -29.71 -1.29 87.28
N VAL A 156 -28.87 -0.30 87.57
CA VAL A 156 -27.74 0.09 86.72
C VAL A 156 -26.50 -0.59 87.26
N GLU A 157 -25.75 -1.28 86.41
CA GLU A 157 -24.42 -1.80 86.73
C GLU A 157 -23.32 -1.07 85.94
N GLU A 158 -22.13 -1.04 86.53
CA GLU A 158 -20.89 -0.54 85.97
C GLU A 158 -19.90 -1.71 85.89
N GLN A 159 -19.47 -2.08 84.67
CA GLN A 159 -18.49 -3.16 84.48
C GLN A 159 -17.37 -2.74 83.53
N GLY A 160 -16.17 -3.28 83.75
CA GLY A 160 -14.97 -3.01 82.94
C GLY A 160 -14.81 -4.01 81.81
N GLU A 161 -14.89 -3.56 80.56
CA GLU A 161 -14.85 -4.40 79.37
C GLU A 161 -13.67 -4.08 78.43
N PHE A 162 -13.43 -5.00 77.48
CA PHE A 162 -12.41 -4.88 76.44
C PHE A 162 -13.04 -4.91 75.03
N LEU A 163 -12.76 -3.89 74.20
CA LEU A 163 -13.34 -3.75 72.86
C LEU A 163 -12.45 -4.36 71.77
N LEU A 164 -13.04 -5.18 70.90
CA LEU A 164 -12.40 -5.71 69.69
C LEU A 164 -12.77 -4.91 68.42
N THR A 165 -11.89 -4.91 67.40
CA THR A 165 -12.13 -4.29 66.08
C THR A 165 -11.32 -4.99 64.98
N ARG A 166 -11.89 -5.11 63.75
CA ARG A 166 -11.38 -5.92 62.63
C ARG A 166 -11.40 -5.18 61.28
N PHE A 167 -10.45 -5.49 60.39
CA PHE A 167 -10.42 -5.03 58.98
C PHE A 167 -10.31 -6.20 57.95
N PRO A 168 -10.84 -6.04 56.71
CA PRO A 168 -10.70 -7.00 55.60
C PRO A 168 -9.70 -6.58 54.50
N GLY A 169 -9.07 -7.55 53.83
CA GLY A 169 -8.07 -7.31 52.76
C GLY A 169 -8.63 -7.26 51.33
N LEU A 170 -8.00 -6.45 50.45
CA LEU A 170 -8.46 -6.17 49.08
C LEU A 170 -7.94 -7.22 48.05
N ARG A 171 -8.81 -7.68 47.13
CA ARG A 171 -8.46 -8.70 46.11
C ARG A 171 -7.91 -8.07 44.81
N VAL A 172 -6.58 -8.05 44.67
CA VAL A 172 -5.85 -7.43 43.54
C VAL A 172 -6.13 -8.08 42.16
N LYS A 173 -6.50 -9.37 42.11
CA LYS A 173 -6.46 -10.21 40.89
C LYS A 173 -7.19 -9.65 39.65
N HIS A 174 -8.31 -8.95 39.80
CA HIS A 174 -9.09 -8.45 38.65
C HIS A 174 -8.49 -7.18 38.03
N LEU A 175 -7.73 -6.38 38.80
CA LEU A 175 -7.13 -5.13 38.32
C LEU A 175 -6.08 -5.41 37.22
N PHE A 176 -5.27 -6.46 37.43
CA PHE A 176 -4.21 -6.89 36.52
C PHE A 176 -4.76 -7.31 35.15
N LEU A 177 -5.86 -8.07 35.11
CA LEU A 177 -6.45 -8.55 33.86
C LEU A 177 -7.00 -7.41 32.99
N VAL A 178 -7.60 -6.39 33.60
CA VAL A 178 -8.07 -5.18 32.89
C VAL A 178 -6.87 -4.41 32.31
N TRP A 179 -5.81 -4.22 33.08
CA TRP A 179 -4.59 -3.55 32.62
C TRP A 179 -3.87 -4.31 31.50
N LEU A 180 -3.79 -5.64 31.59
CA LEU A 180 -3.23 -6.48 30.54
C LEU A 180 -4.03 -6.35 29.24
N GLY A 181 -5.36 -6.33 29.32
CA GLY A 181 -6.24 -6.09 28.16
C GLY A 181 -6.01 -4.74 27.49
N VAL A 182 -5.85 -3.66 28.28
CA VAL A 182 -5.53 -2.32 27.75
C VAL A 182 -4.15 -2.28 27.10
N LEU A 183 -3.14 -2.91 27.71
CA LEU A 183 -1.78 -2.95 27.18
C LEU A 183 -1.72 -3.73 25.85
N VAL A 184 -2.32 -4.91 25.79
CA VAL A 184 -2.39 -5.73 24.56
C VAL A 184 -3.19 -5.01 23.47
N GLY A 185 -4.34 -4.41 23.81
CA GLY A 185 -5.15 -3.64 22.86
C GLY A 185 -4.39 -2.43 22.29
N SER A 186 -3.67 -1.69 23.13
CA SER A 186 -2.83 -0.57 22.70
C SER A 186 -1.63 -1.03 21.85
N TRP A 187 -1.04 -2.20 22.14
CA TRP A 187 0.05 -2.77 21.36
C TRP A 187 -0.41 -3.22 19.97
N VAL A 188 -1.57 -3.89 19.87
CA VAL A 188 -2.19 -4.27 18.59
C VAL A 188 -2.52 -3.02 17.77
N LEU A 189 -3.11 -2.00 18.38
CA LEU A 189 -3.42 -0.72 17.71
C LEU A 189 -2.15 -0.01 17.21
N TYR A 190 -1.07 0.00 18.01
CA TYR A 190 0.22 0.56 17.62
C TYR A 190 0.84 -0.21 16.46
N MET A 191 0.86 -1.54 16.49
CA MET A 191 1.40 -2.36 15.41
C MET A 191 0.62 -2.19 14.11
N GLN A 192 -0.71 -2.12 14.18
CA GLN A 192 -1.57 -1.83 13.03
C GLN A 192 -1.31 -0.42 12.45
N TYR A 193 -1.15 0.59 13.31
CA TYR A 193 -0.81 1.95 12.88
C TYR A 193 0.58 1.99 12.22
N SER A 194 1.59 1.38 12.84
CA SER A 194 2.95 1.30 12.31
C SER A 194 2.98 0.65 10.93
N SER A 195 2.32 -0.51 10.79
CA SER A 195 2.17 -1.22 9.50
C SER A 195 1.51 -0.34 8.43
N TYR A 196 0.43 0.36 8.77
CA TYR A 196 -0.24 1.28 7.85
C TYR A 196 0.65 2.46 7.43
N THR A 197 1.44 3.02 8.35
CA THR A 197 2.37 4.12 8.01
C THR A 197 3.55 3.70 7.13
N GLU A 198 3.92 2.41 7.15
CA GLU A 198 4.92 1.86 6.23
C GLU A 198 4.33 1.58 4.84
N LEU A 199 3.11 1.05 4.79
CA LEU A 199 2.40 0.74 3.54
C LEU A 199 1.97 1.99 2.75
N CYS A 200 1.85 3.16 3.37
CA CYS A 200 1.20 4.33 2.77
C CYS A 200 2.08 5.60 2.73
N ARG A 201 3.13 5.58 1.91
CA ARG A 201 4.16 6.63 1.78
C ARG A 201 3.90 7.67 0.66
N GLY A 202 2.65 7.83 0.20
CA GLY A 202 2.29 8.60 -1.02
C GLY A 202 2.70 10.08 -1.03
N ALA A 203 2.81 10.72 0.13
CA ALA A 203 3.34 12.08 0.23
C ALA A 203 4.84 12.15 -0.17
N VAL A 204 5.62 11.12 0.15
CA VAL A 204 7.04 11.00 -0.23
C VAL A 204 7.15 10.84 -1.74
N CYS A 205 6.36 9.94 -2.33
CA CYS A 205 6.25 9.78 -3.79
C CYS A 205 6.00 11.14 -4.49
N LYS A 206 4.97 11.88 -4.07
CA LYS A 206 4.65 13.19 -4.67
C LYS A 206 5.79 14.21 -4.52
N ILE A 207 6.50 14.22 -3.39
CA ILE A 207 7.62 15.13 -3.18
C ILE A 207 8.79 14.79 -4.11
N MET A 208 9.21 13.51 -4.18
CA MET A 208 10.34 13.07 -5.00
C MET A 208 10.09 13.32 -6.50
N VAL A 209 8.92 12.90 -7.02
CA VAL A 209 8.56 13.08 -8.43
C VAL A 209 8.49 14.56 -8.79
N CYS A 210 7.85 15.39 -7.96
CA CYS A 210 7.75 16.82 -8.26
C CYS A 210 9.06 17.61 -8.09
N ASP A 211 10.03 17.09 -7.34
CA ASP A 211 11.39 17.65 -7.28
C ASP A 211 12.18 17.31 -8.57
N GLN A 212 12.15 16.05 -9.02
CA GLN A 212 12.79 15.62 -10.27
C GLN A 212 12.19 16.32 -11.51
N TYR A 213 10.86 16.54 -11.53
CA TYR A 213 10.18 17.27 -12.60
C TYR A 213 10.63 18.74 -12.66
N LYS A 214 10.68 19.43 -11.51
CA LYS A 214 11.16 20.82 -11.44
C LYS A 214 12.64 21.01 -11.80
N LYS A 215 13.44 19.94 -11.72
CA LYS A 215 14.83 19.89 -12.18
C LYS A 215 14.96 19.61 -13.69
N GLY A 216 13.86 19.35 -14.40
CA GLY A 216 13.85 18.98 -15.82
C GLY A 216 14.47 17.60 -16.09
N ILE A 217 14.52 16.72 -15.09
CA ILE A 217 15.13 15.38 -15.19
C ILE A 217 14.11 14.35 -15.72
N ILE A 218 12.83 14.57 -15.45
CA ILE A 218 11.70 13.74 -15.90
C ILE A 218 10.62 14.60 -16.55
N ALA A 219 9.73 13.95 -17.29
CA ALA A 219 8.57 14.53 -17.95
C ALA A 219 7.37 13.56 -17.86
N GLY A 220 6.25 13.94 -18.46
CA GLY A 220 5.05 13.11 -18.50
C GLY A 220 3.75 13.92 -18.54
N SER A 221 2.73 13.35 -19.18
CA SER A 221 1.42 13.96 -19.41
C SER A 221 0.60 14.30 -18.15
N ALA A 222 1.02 13.81 -16.98
CA ALA A 222 0.40 14.11 -15.69
C ALA A 222 1.28 15.01 -14.78
N CYS A 223 2.46 15.45 -15.21
CA CYS A 223 3.38 16.20 -14.35
C CYS A 223 2.85 17.58 -13.93
N SER A 224 2.33 18.40 -14.86
CA SER A 224 1.75 19.72 -14.53
C SER A 224 0.56 19.57 -13.56
N ALA A 225 -0.34 18.63 -13.87
CA ALA A 225 -1.50 18.28 -13.07
C ALA A 225 -1.15 17.83 -11.64
N LEU A 226 -0.05 17.09 -11.49
CA LEU A 226 0.43 16.63 -10.20
C LEU A 226 1.12 17.74 -9.40
N CYS A 227 2.03 18.48 -10.03
CA CYS A 227 3.06 19.27 -9.35
C CYS A 227 2.82 20.77 -9.34
N GLU A 228 2.08 21.30 -10.32
CA GLU A 228 1.88 22.73 -10.54
C GLU A 228 0.41 23.10 -10.30
N GLU A 229 -0.49 22.60 -11.16
CA GLU A 229 -1.93 22.84 -11.11
C GLU A 229 -2.58 22.22 -9.86
N LYS A 230 -2.04 21.09 -9.39
CA LYS A 230 -2.57 20.24 -8.29
C LYS A 230 -4.00 19.73 -8.57
N THR A 231 -4.35 19.61 -9.86
CA THR A 231 -5.60 19.00 -10.37
C THR A 231 -5.62 17.49 -10.22
N LEU A 232 -4.45 16.84 -10.05
CA LEU A 232 -4.29 15.44 -9.65
C LEU A 232 -3.98 15.32 -8.15
N GLN A 233 -4.88 14.68 -7.41
CA GLN A 233 -4.85 14.57 -5.95
C GLN A 233 -4.93 13.12 -5.46
N PHE A 234 -4.09 12.78 -4.49
CA PHE A 234 -4.07 11.48 -3.82
C PHE A 234 -5.17 11.46 -2.74
N GLN A 235 -5.86 10.33 -2.59
CA GLN A 235 -6.91 10.12 -1.58
C GLN A 235 -6.57 8.92 -0.69
N ARG A 236 -7.27 7.78 -0.85
CA ARG A 236 -7.16 6.60 0.01
C ARG A 236 -6.05 5.68 -0.50
N CYS A 237 -5.14 5.31 0.40
CA CYS A 237 -4.15 4.27 0.17
C CYS A 237 -4.80 2.89 -0.01
N LEU A 238 -4.32 2.14 -1.00
CA LEU A 238 -4.69 0.76 -1.33
C LEU A 238 -3.47 -0.19 -1.39
N SER A 239 -2.26 0.29 -1.07
CA SER A 239 -1.01 -0.48 -1.13
C SER A 239 -1.07 -1.78 -0.33
N THR A 240 -0.64 -2.88 -0.95
CA THR A 240 -0.39 -4.19 -0.31
C THR A 240 1.09 -4.41 0.02
N HIS A 241 2.00 -3.70 -0.64
CA HIS A 241 3.45 -3.81 -0.45
C HIS A 241 4.08 -2.45 -0.12
N PRO A 242 5.20 -2.41 0.63
CA PRO A 242 5.89 -1.16 0.96
C PRO A 242 6.51 -0.48 -0.27
N THR A 243 6.92 -1.26 -1.29
CA THR A 243 7.55 -0.74 -2.51
C THR A 243 6.56 -0.41 -3.62
N ARG A 244 5.53 -1.26 -3.83
CA ARG A 244 4.46 -1.03 -4.82
C ARG A 244 3.28 -0.29 -4.17
N GLN A 245 3.21 1.00 -4.40
CA GLN A 245 2.39 1.95 -3.65
C GLN A 245 1.19 2.42 -4.49
N VAL A 246 -0.02 2.09 -4.05
CA VAL A 246 -1.25 2.25 -4.84
C VAL A 246 -2.23 3.16 -4.11
N TYR A 247 -2.80 4.15 -4.82
CA TYR A 247 -3.73 5.11 -4.26
C TYR A 247 -4.97 5.26 -5.14
N THR A 248 -6.14 5.43 -4.53
CA THR A 248 -7.21 6.16 -5.21
C THR A 248 -6.83 7.63 -5.29
N GLY A 249 -7.28 8.31 -6.33
CA GLY A 249 -7.11 9.74 -6.49
C GLY A 249 -8.23 10.35 -7.32
N ARG A 250 -8.16 11.66 -7.50
CA ARG A 250 -9.03 12.42 -8.39
C ARG A 250 -8.19 13.26 -9.34
N TRP A 251 -8.55 13.25 -10.62
CA TRP A 251 -7.97 14.12 -11.65
C TRP A 251 -9.08 15.01 -12.22
N GLY A 252 -9.14 16.26 -11.76
CA GLY A 252 -10.24 17.18 -12.08
C GLY A 252 -11.59 16.61 -11.63
N LYS A 253 -12.42 16.18 -12.58
CA LYS A 253 -13.72 15.52 -12.30
C LYS A 253 -13.63 14.00 -12.21
N ALA A 254 -12.65 13.37 -12.86
CA ALA A 254 -12.52 11.92 -12.96
C ALA A 254 -11.90 11.29 -11.71
N ASP A 255 -12.40 10.12 -11.33
CA ASP A 255 -11.80 9.26 -10.33
C ASP A 255 -10.73 8.37 -10.97
N VAL A 256 -9.57 8.26 -10.34
CA VAL A 256 -8.38 7.61 -10.90
C VAL A 256 -7.68 6.71 -9.90
N VAL A 257 -6.80 5.83 -10.38
CA VAL A 257 -5.86 5.06 -9.56
C VAL A 257 -4.44 5.52 -9.90
N ILE A 258 -3.66 5.88 -8.88
CA ILE A 258 -2.28 6.35 -9.01
C ILE A 258 -1.37 5.23 -8.51
N LYS A 259 -0.51 4.70 -9.38
CA LYS A 259 0.50 3.68 -9.06
C LYS A 259 1.89 4.31 -9.03
N CYS A 260 2.50 4.28 -7.86
CA CYS A 260 3.85 4.76 -7.58
C CYS A 260 4.73 3.61 -7.06
N GLY A 261 6.04 3.76 -7.24
CA GLY A 261 7.04 2.83 -6.76
C GLY A 261 7.97 3.59 -5.83
N LEU A 262 8.11 3.14 -4.59
CA LEU A 262 9.26 3.51 -3.78
C LEU A 262 10.20 2.31 -3.80
N GLU A 263 11.31 2.42 -4.54
CA GLU A 263 12.45 1.49 -4.42
C GLU A 263 12.87 1.37 -2.93
N GLU A 264 13.67 0.36 -2.54
CA GLU A 264 14.18 0.25 -1.16
C GLU A 264 15.30 1.29 -0.88
N ALA A 265 14.96 2.58 -0.89
CA ALA A 265 15.77 3.69 -0.37
C ALA A 265 15.92 3.67 1.17
N PHE A 266 15.39 2.63 1.84
CA PHE A 266 15.30 2.52 3.30
C PHE A 266 15.86 1.21 3.89
N ARG A 267 16.45 0.34 3.08
CA ARG A 267 17.46 -0.61 3.59
C ARG A 267 18.83 0.07 3.57
N LEU A 268 19.08 0.86 4.61
CA LEU A 268 20.44 1.24 4.97
C LEU A 268 21.13 0.01 5.56
N ASP A 269 22.17 -0.45 4.89
CA ASP A 269 23.21 -1.25 5.53
C ASP A 269 23.87 -0.42 6.63
N LEU A 270 24.44 -1.09 7.64
CA LEU A 270 25.10 -0.45 8.80
C LEU A 270 26.52 0.04 8.44
N GLU A 271 26.62 0.90 7.42
CA GLU A 271 27.86 1.55 6.97
C GLU A 271 27.68 3.09 6.99
N PRO A 272 28.30 3.81 7.95
CA PRO A 272 27.84 5.13 8.38
C PRO A 272 28.33 6.33 7.53
N ASP A 273 28.76 6.12 6.28
CA ASP A 273 29.45 7.18 5.50
C ASP A 273 29.05 7.27 4.00
N SER A 274 27.81 6.88 3.63
CA SER A 274 27.30 7.06 2.26
C SER A 274 26.06 7.97 2.17
N SER A 275 26.14 8.95 1.27
CA SER A 275 25.05 9.88 0.96
C SER A 275 23.88 9.20 0.21
N PRO A 276 22.66 9.79 0.18
CA PRO A 276 21.52 9.20 -0.53
C PRO A 276 21.74 9.20 -2.06
N ARG A 277 22.33 8.11 -2.56
CA ARG A 277 22.77 7.97 -3.97
C ARG A 277 21.84 7.14 -4.85
N ARG A 278 20.90 6.37 -4.28
CA ARG A 278 20.11 5.36 -5.03
C ARG A 278 18.94 5.93 -5.83
N GLU A 279 18.37 7.07 -5.43
CA GLU A 279 17.25 7.73 -6.15
C GLU A 279 17.67 8.31 -7.51
N LEU A 280 18.97 8.52 -7.77
CA LEU A 280 19.46 8.91 -9.10
C LEU A 280 19.35 7.74 -10.11
N VAL A 281 19.64 6.52 -9.65
CA VAL A 281 19.89 5.35 -10.51
C VAL A 281 18.70 4.98 -11.38
N LEU A 282 17.47 5.17 -10.88
CA LEU A 282 16.23 4.87 -11.63
C LEU A 282 16.09 5.73 -12.89
N PHE A 283 16.56 6.99 -12.83
CA PHE A 283 16.48 7.96 -13.92
C PHE A 283 17.84 8.22 -14.59
N ASP A 284 18.92 7.52 -14.24
CA ASP A 284 20.25 7.73 -14.85
C ASP A 284 20.28 7.34 -16.34
N LYS A 285 19.42 6.40 -16.77
CA LYS A 285 19.29 5.96 -18.18
C LYS A 285 18.04 6.53 -18.86
N PRO A 286 18.11 6.93 -20.15
CA PRO A 286 19.33 7.07 -20.97
C PRO A 286 20.23 8.21 -20.51
N ILE A 287 21.48 8.19 -20.98
CA ILE A 287 22.54 9.15 -20.63
C ILE A 287 22.40 10.43 -21.48
N LYS A 288 22.88 11.58 -21.00
CA LYS A 288 22.98 12.80 -21.81
C LYS A 288 23.79 12.53 -23.09
N GLY A 289 23.19 12.77 -24.25
CA GLY A 289 23.83 12.63 -25.55
C GLY A 289 23.39 11.41 -26.37
N THR A 290 22.58 10.49 -25.82
CA THR A 290 22.03 9.37 -26.61
C THR A 290 21.17 9.87 -27.75
N SER A 291 21.38 9.37 -28.96
CA SER A 291 20.54 9.70 -30.11
C SER A 291 19.15 9.06 -30.01
N MET A 292 18.21 9.50 -30.86
CA MET A 292 16.87 8.93 -30.92
C MET A 292 16.91 7.45 -31.34
N ASP A 293 17.81 7.08 -32.26
CA ASP A 293 17.93 5.72 -32.78
C ASP A 293 18.61 4.78 -31.79
N GLU A 294 19.66 5.22 -31.07
CA GLU A 294 20.19 4.51 -29.90
C GLU A 294 19.12 4.26 -28.83
N PHE A 295 18.19 5.20 -28.63
CA PHE A 295 17.06 4.99 -27.72
C PHE A 295 16.10 3.91 -28.25
N LYS A 296 15.84 3.85 -29.56
CA LYS A 296 15.05 2.75 -30.17
C LYS A 296 15.74 1.40 -29.97
N GLU A 297 17.04 1.32 -30.19
CA GLU A 297 17.83 0.09 -29.99
C GLU A 297 17.86 -0.35 -28.52
N MET A 298 18.02 0.59 -27.58
CA MET A 298 17.99 0.29 -26.15
C MET A 298 16.60 -0.20 -25.70
N LEU A 299 15.51 0.36 -26.24
CA LEU A 299 14.15 -0.15 -26.03
C LEU A 299 13.98 -1.55 -26.61
N LEU A 300 14.42 -1.78 -27.86
CA LEU A 300 14.29 -3.05 -28.55
C LEU A 300 15.05 -4.17 -27.82
N HIS A 301 16.30 -3.94 -27.42
CA HIS A 301 17.10 -4.89 -26.63
C HIS A 301 16.46 -5.16 -25.26
N PHE A 302 15.92 -4.13 -24.59
CA PHE A 302 15.21 -4.33 -23.31
C PHE A 302 13.99 -5.23 -23.48
N LEU A 303 13.18 -5.01 -24.52
CA LEU A 303 12.01 -5.81 -24.82
C LEU A 303 12.39 -7.25 -25.20
N GLN A 304 13.41 -7.45 -26.04
CA GLN A 304 13.97 -8.78 -26.34
C GLN A 304 14.40 -9.51 -25.06
N THR A 305 15.06 -8.82 -24.14
CA THR A 305 15.51 -9.37 -22.84
C THR A 305 14.33 -9.77 -21.93
N LYS A 306 13.17 -9.11 -22.07
CA LYS A 306 12.00 -9.30 -21.20
C LYS A 306 10.94 -10.24 -21.77
N LEU A 307 10.74 -10.23 -23.09
CA LEU A 307 9.65 -10.89 -23.82
C LEU A 307 10.15 -11.98 -24.78
N GLY A 308 11.46 -12.06 -25.02
CA GLY A 308 12.05 -12.90 -26.06
C GLY A 308 12.05 -12.22 -27.43
N ASN A 309 12.65 -12.88 -28.41
CA ASN A 309 12.72 -12.38 -29.78
C ASN A 309 11.39 -12.61 -30.51
N GLN A 310 10.57 -11.56 -30.64
CA GLN A 310 9.30 -11.59 -31.36
C GLN A 310 9.35 -10.63 -32.57
N PRO A 311 8.72 -10.96 -33.72
CA PRO A 311 8.75 -10.12 -34.92
C PRO A 311 8.00 -8.79 -34.76
N SER A 312 7.09 -8.71 -33.79
CA SER A 312 6.25 -7.56 -33.45
C SER A 312 6.95 -6.49 -32.60
N LEU A 313 8.14 -6.75 -32.05
CA LEU A 313 8.80 -5.80 -31.15
C LEU A 313 9.08 -4.41 -31.75
N PRO A 314 9.42 -4.23 -33.04
CA PRO A 314 9.59 -2.90 -33.63
C PRO A 314 8.31 -2.05 -33.60
N GLU A 315 7.14 -2.68 -33.69
CA GLU A 315 5.84 -2.03 -33.56
C GLU A 315 5.58 -1.60 -32.10
N LEU A 316 5.92 -2.46 -31.13
CA LEU A 316 5.84 -2.12 -29.70
C LEU A 316 6.79 -0.96 -29.33
N VAL A 317 8.01 -0.94 -29.88
CA VAL A 317 8.95 0.17 -29.75
C VAL A 317 8.37 1.45 -30.34
N SER A 318 7.77 1.38 -31.53
CA SER A 318 7.12 2.54 -32.17
C SER A 318 5.96 3.09 -31.32
N HIS A 319 5.15 2.20 -30.73
CA HIS A 319 4.09 2.56 -29.80
C HIS A 319 4.59 3.15 -28.47
N LEU A 320 5.74 2.72 -27.97
CA LEU A 320 6.39 3.28 -26.78
C LEU A 320 7.00 4.65 -27.04
N ILE A 321 7.55 4.88 -28.23
CA ILE A 321 8.02 6.20 -28.67
C ILE A 321 6.86 7.20 -28.73
N ALA A 322 5.75 6.82 -29.36
CA ALA A 322 4.53 7.65 -29.43
C ALA A 322 3.81 7.82 -28.07
N LEU A 323 4.21 7.09 -27.03
CA LEU A 323 3.77 7.27 -25.64
C LEU A 323 4.76 8.15 -24.85
N ALA A 324 6.05 8.10 -25.19
CA ALA A 324 7.10 8.91 -24.60
C ALA A 324 7.08 10.37 -25.10
N ASP A 325 6.72 10.59 -26.37
CA ASP A 325 6.47 11.91 -26.95
C ASP A 325 5.22 12.55 -26.30
N VAL A 326 5.44 13.38 -25.28
CA VAL A 326 4.37 14.04 -24.50
C VAL A 326 3.95 15.36 -25.15
N ASN A 327 4.90 16.08 -25.76
CA ASN A 327 4.63 17.35 -26.43
C ASN A 327 4.06 17.22 -27.85
N ARG A 328 4.17 16.03 -28.45
CA ARG A 328 3.77 15.65 -29.82
C ARG A 328 4.57 16.36 -30.91
N ASP A 329 5.86 16.56 -30.69
CA ASP A 329 6.78 17.15 -31.68
C ASP A 329 7.43 16.12 -32.63
N GLY A 330 7.16 14.82 -32.43
CA GLY A 330 7.68 13.73 -33.25
C GLY A 330 9.08 13.25 -32.84
N LYS A 331 9.60 13.75 -31.71
CA LYS A 331 10.87 13.34 -31.11
C LYS A 331 10.63 12.95 -29.65
N VAL A 332 11.68 12.54 -28.96
CA VAL A 332 11.64 12.25 -27.53
C VAL A 332 12.79 12.98 -26.86
N SER A 333 12.47 13.91 -25.96
CA SER A 333 13.50 14.60 -25.17
C SER A 333 14.14 13.67 -24.15
N LEU A 334 15.30 14.04 -23.61
CA LEU A 334 15.98 13.25 -22.59
C LEU A 334 15.12 13.00 -21.34
N ALA A 335 14.28 13.98 -20.95
CA ALA A 335 13.41 13.88 -19.78
C ALA A 335 12.23 12.91 -20.03
N GLU A 336 11.67 12.91 -21.24
CA GLU A 336 10.66 11.95 -21.68
C GLU A 336 11.25 10.54 -21.78
N ALA A 337 12.42 10.40 -22.41
CA ALA A 337 13.12 9.12 -22.57
C ALA A 337 13.47 8.47 -21.22
N LYS A 338 13.95 9.26 -20.24
CA LYS A 338 14.18 8.80 -18.85
C LYS A 338 12.90 8.36 -18.16
N SER A 339 11.78 9.04 -18.41
CA SER A 339 10.49 8.73 -17.80
C SER A 339 9.89 7.44 -18.38
N ALA A 340 9.88 7.31 -19.71
CA ALA A 340 9.46 6.08 -20.40
C ALA A 340 10.32 4.87 -19.99
N TRP A 341 11.64 5.05 -19.87
CA TRP A 341 12.56 4.00 -19.42
C TRP A 341 12.34 3.61 -17.95
N ALA A 342 12.04 4.55 -17.06
CA ALA A 342 11.72 4.26 -15.66
C ALA A 342 10.37 3.52 -15.52
N LEU A 343 9.38 3.85 -16.34
CA LEU A 343 8.09 3.14 -16.37
C LEU A 343 8.23 1.71 -16.88
N LEU A 344 8.99 1.50 -17.96
CA LEU A 344 9.21 0.18 -18.58
C LEU A 344 9.89 -0.84 -17.65
N GLN A 345 10.66 -0.37 -16.66
CA GLN A 345 11.25 -1.25 -15.64
C GLN A 345 10.21 -1.90 -14.71
N ARG A 346 8.95 -1.42 -14.68
CA ARG A 346 7.85 -2.04 -13.93
C ARG A 346 7.02 -2.99 -14.78
N ASN A 347 6.94 -4.25 -14.35
CA ASN A 347 6.12 -5.29 -15.02
C ASN A 347 4.67 -4.84 -15.25
N ASP A 348 3.99 -4.29 -14.24
CA ASP A 348 2.62 -3.76 -14.35
C ASP A 348 2.42 -2.80 -15.53
N PHE A 349 3.40 -1.92 -15.81
CA PHE A 349 3.31 -0.93 -16.86
C PHE A 349 3.66 -1.54 -18.22
N LEU A 350 4.74 -2.34 -18.30
CA LEU A 350 5.11 -3.09 -19.50
C LEU A 350 3.93 -3.94 -19.99
N LEU A 351 3.27 -4.67 -19.09
CA LEU A 351 2.12 -5.51 -19.40
C LEU A 351 0.89 -4.69 -19.81
N MET A 352 0.67 -3.51 -19.22
CA MET A 352 -0.39 -2.60 -19.64
C MET A 352 -0.19 -2.05 -21.06
N VAL A 353 1.07 -1.82 -21.49
CA VAL A 353 1.36 -1.40 -22.88
C VAL A 353 1.26 -2.59 -23.84
N VAL A 354 1.74 -3.77 -23.46
CA VAL A 354 1.63 -5.02 -24.24
C VAL A 354 0.18 -5.45 -24.46
N LEU A 355 -0.68 -5.32 -23.44
CA LEU A 355 -2.10 -5.70 -23.47
C LEU A 355 -3.03 -4.51 -23.81
N ARG A 356 -2.48 -3.37 -24.24
CA ARG A 356 -3.18 -2.07 -24.34
C ARG A 356 -4.44 -2.08 -25.22
N GLU A 357 -4.47 -2.93 -26.23
CA GLU A 357 -5.58 -3.02 -27.19
C GLU A 357 -6.80 -3.77 -26.65
N ARG A 358 -6.67 -4.46 -25.51
CA ARG A 358 -7.66 -5.42 -25.03
C ARG A 358 -8.41 -4.89 -23.81
N GLU A 359 -9.71 -5.14 -23.75
CA GLU A 359 -10.59 -4.59 -22.72
C GLU A 359 -10.44 -5.26 -21.33
N HIS A 360 -9.29 -5.87 -21.04
CA HIS A 360 -9.02 -6.59 -19.79
C HIS A 360 -8.09 -5.84 -18.83
N ALA A 361 -7.28 -4.91 -19.34
CA ALA A 361 -6.43 -4.02 -18.54
C ALA A 361 -7.14 -2.66 -18.25
N PRO A 362 -6.79 -1.95 -17.16
CA PRO A 362 -7.17 -0.56 -16.95
C PRO A 362 -6.44 0.38 -17.92
N ARG A 363 -7.14 1.34 -18.53
CA ARG A 363 -6.54 2.33 -19.44
C ARG A 363 -5.60 3.29 -18.70
N LEU A 364 -4.43 3.53 -19.30
CA LEU A 364 -3.50 4.59 -18.91
C LEU A 364 -4.12 5.96 -19.24
N LEU A 365 -4.15 6.87 -18.27
CA LEU A 365 -4.59 8.26 -18.45
C LEU A 365 -3.41 9.23 -18.55
N GLY A 366 -2.29 8.92 -17.88
CA GLY A 366 -1.06 9.70 -17.96
C GLY A 366 0.02 9.24 -16.98
N PHE A 367 1.19 9.87 -17.05
CA PHE A 367 2.34 9.55 -16.21
C PHE A 367 3.18 10.79 -15.87
N CYS A 368 4.08 10.66 -14.90
CA CYS A 368 5.11 11.63 -14.57
C CYS A 368 6.32 10.91 -13.98
N GLY A 369 7.45 10.90 -14.69
CA GLY A 369 8.58 10.04 -14.34
C GLY A 369 8.15 8.57 -14.30
N ASP A 370 8.43 7.89 -13.20
CA ASP A 370 8.05 6.50 -12.95
C ASP A 370 6.60 6.33 -12.43
N THR A 371 5.90 7.41 -12.08
CA THR A 371 4.57 7.36 -11.49
C THR A 371 3.51 7.47 -12.58
N TYR A 372 2.50 6.59 -12.56
CA TYR A 372 1.45 6.56 -13.59
C TYR A 372 0.05 6.49 -13.02
N VAL A 373 -0.91 6.93 -13.83
CA VAL A 373 -2.31 7.13 -13.48
C VAL A 373 -3.17 6.35 -14.45
N THR A 374 -4.01 5.46 -13.93
CA THR A 374 -5.01 4.72 -14.72
C THR A 374 -6.42 5.21 -14.38
N GLU A 375 -7.37 4.86 -15.25
CA GLU A 375 -8.79 4.96 -14.91
C GLU A 375 -9.10 4.17 -13.63
N ARG A 376 -10.04 4.67 -12.81
CA ARG A 376 -10.59 3.91 -11.69
C ARG A 376 -11.71 3.03 -12.20
N VAL A 377 -11.37 1.82 -12.64
CA VAL A 377 -12.41 0.81 -12.93
C VAL A 377 -13.11 0.44 -11.62
N GLY A 378 -14.44 0.56 -11.59
CA GLY A 378 -15.27 0.04 -10.50
C GLY A 378 -15.33 -1.48 -10.58
N VAL A 379 -14.37 -2.17 -9.96
CA VAL A 379 -14.24 -3.63 -10.04
C VAL A 379 -14.75 -4.31 -8.79
N THR A 380 -15.73 -5.19 -8.96
CA THR A 380 -16.12 -6.19 -7.97
C THR A 380 -15.23 -7.43 -8.16
N ARG A 381 -14.66 -7.97 -7.08
CA ARG A 381 -13.90 -9.23 -7.13
C ARG A 381 -14.82 -10.39 -7.50
N LEU A 382 -14.30 -11.45 -8.11
CA LEU A 382 -15.10 -12.67 -8.35
C LEU A 382 -15.68 -13.26 -7.04
N TYR A 383 -15.00 -13.06 -5.90
CA TYR A 383 -15.41 -13.54 -4.58
C TYR A 383 -14.96 -12.62 -3.45
N GLY A 384 -15.50 -12.83 -2.26
CA GLY A 384 -14.95 -12.32 -1.00
C GLY A 384 -15.37 -10.89 -0.68
N VAL A 385 -16.51 -10.74 -0.01
CA VAL A 385 -16.87 -9.51 0.69
C VAL A 385 -15.99 -9.44 1.95
N VAL A 386 -14.87 -8.74 1.87
CA VAL A 386 -14.04 -8.45 3.05
C VAL A 386 -14.89 -7.60 4.01
N PRO A 387 -15.27 -8.10 5.19
CA PRO A 387 -16.07 -7.33 6.12
C PRO A 387 -15.27 -6.10 6.58
N PRO A 388 -15.91 -4.95 6.85
CA PRO A 388 -15.22 -3.85 7.51
C PRO A 388 -14.65 -4.36 8.84
N TRP A 389 -13.39 -4.01 9.13
CA TRP A 389 -12.81 -4.28 10.44
C TRP A 389 -13.66 -3.57 11.52
N PRO A 390 -13.90 -4.18 12.69
CA PRO A 390 -13.28 -5.39 13.22
C PRO A 390 -13.96 -6.73 12.84
N LEU A 391 -15.05 -6.75 12.08
CA LEU A 391 -15.84 -7.98 11.87
C LEU A 391 -15.06 -9.07 11.11
N ALA A 392 -14.09 -8.70 10.27
CA ALA A 392 -13.27 -9.61 9.49
C ALA A 392 -12.46 -10.63 10.33
N SER A 393 -12.16 -10.34 11.60
CA SER A 393 -11.45 -11.27 12.50
C SER A 393 -12.38 -12.08 13.41
N VAL A 394 -13.70 -11.87 13.34
CA VAL A 394 -14.70 -12.53 14.18
C VAL A 394 -15.62 -13.46 13.37
N VAL A 395 -15.90 -13.12 12.11
CA VAL A 395 -16.69 -13.96 11.19
C VAL A 395 -15.86 -15.16 10.72
N PRO A 396 -16.28 -16.42 11.00
CA PRO A 396 -15.57 -17.59 10.49
C PRO A 396 -15.58 -17.64 8.96
N ALA A 397 -14.46 -17.99 8.34
CA ALA A 397 -14.31 -17.99 6.88
C ALA A 397 -15.21 -18.99 6.13
N TRP A 398 -15.96 -19.85 6.82
CA TRP A 398 -17.02 -20.68 6.22
C TRP A 398 -18.38 -19.95 6.17
N LEU A 399 -18.66 -19.06 7.13
CA LEU A 399 -19.92 -18.33 7.24
C LEU A 399 -20.02 -17.24 6.17
N SER A 400 -18.91 -16.53 5.90
CA SER A 400 -18.82 -15.58 4.78
C SER A 400 -19.06 -16.29 3.44
N ARG A 401 -18.29 -17.35 3.15
CA ARG A 401 -18.44 -18.16 1.92
C ARG A 401 -19.81 -18.84 1.78
N ALA A 402 -20.56 -19.03 2.86
CA ALA A 402 -21.94 -19.52 2.80
C ALA A 402 -22.94 -18.40 2.48
N ALA A 403 -22.86 -17.25 3.17
CA ALA A 403 -23.72 -16.11 2.93
C ALA A 403 -23.54 -15.50 1.53
N GLU A 404 -22.29 -15.40 1.06
CA GLU A 404 -21.94 -14.94 -0.29
C GLU A 404 -22.62 -15.78 -1.39
N ARG A 405 -22.62 -17.12 -1.23
CA ARG A 405 -23.21 -18.05 -2.21
C ARG A 405 -24.74 -18.01 -2.27
N ALA A 406 -25.41 -17.44 -1.26
CA ALA A 406 -26.87 -17.54 -1.11
C ALA A 406 -27.62 -16.20 -1.20
N LEU A 407 -27.01 -15.06 -0.82
CA LEU A 407 -27.70 -13.76 -0.78
C LEU A 407 -27.04 -12.64 -1.61
N LEU A 408 -25.78 -12.78 -2.04
CA LEU A 408 -25.01 -11.67 -2.65
C LEU A 408 -24.34 -12.01 -4.00
N ALA A 409 -24.35 -13.27 -4.43
CA ALA A 409 -23.82 -13.64 -5.75
C ALA A 409 -24.77 -13.20 -6.88
N PRO A 410 -24.24 -12.67 -8.01
CA PRO A 410 -25.08 -12.27 -9.14
C PRO A 410 -25.73 -13.48 -9.84
N PRO A 411 -26.84 -13.27 -10.60
CA PRO A 411 -27.48 -14.28 -11.43
C PRO A 411 -26.51 -15.12 -12.27
N TRP A 412 -26.80 -16.41 -12.42
CA TRP A 412 -25.85 -17.35 -13.03
C TRP A 412 -25.44 -16.95 -14.46
N ALA A 413 -26.34 -16.41 -15.28
CA ALA A 413 -26.01 -15.92 -16.63
C ALA A 413 -24.96 -14.78 -16.63
N LEU A 414 -24.96 -13.91 -15.62
CA LEU A 414 -23.93 -12.87 -15.47
C LEU A 414 -22.60 -13.48 -15.01
N ARG A 415 -22.63 -14.51 -14.17
CA ARG A 415 -21.42 -15.28 -13.80
C ARG A 415 -20.85 -16.04 -15.00
N ALA A 416 -21.69 -16.58 -15.87
CA ALA A 416 -21.29 -17.16 -17.15
C ALA A 416 -20.62 -16.11 -18.06
N LYS A 417 -21.17 -14.89 -18.18
CA LYS A 417 -20.56 -13.81 -18.97
C LYS A 417 -19.16 -13.45 -18.47
N VAL A 418 -19.00 -13.22 -17.16
CA VAL A 418 -17.70 -12.95 -16.53
C VAL A 418 -16.71 -14.09 -16.79
N SER A 419 -17.19 -15.34 -16.78
CA SER A 419 -16.36 -16.52 -17.04
C SER A 419 -15.88 -16.63 -18.48
N ILE A 420 -16.72 -16.28 -19.45
CA ILE A 420 -16.33 -16.23 -20.88
C ILE A 420 -15.22 -15.21 -21.08
N GLY A 421 -15.40 -13.98 -20.60
CA GLY A 421 -14.36 -12.93 -20.71
C GLY A 421 -13.05 -13.28 -19.99
N LEU A 422 -13.10 -14.12 -18.95
CA LEU A 422 -11.90 -14.63 -18.29
C LEU A 422 -11.20 -15.75 -19.09
N LEU A 423 -11.96 -16.61 -19.78
CA LEU A 423 -11.41 -17.61 -20.71
C LEU A 423 -10.79 -16.94 -21.95
N GLU A 424 -11.45 -15.92 -22.51
CA GLU A 424 -10.96 -15.12 -23.63
C GLU A 424 -9.66 -14.39 -23.25
N PHE A 425 -9.63 -13.69 -22.11
CA PHE A 425 -8.39 -13.12 -21.57
C PHE A 425 -7.27 -14.16 -21.38
N THR A 426 -7.62 -15.38 -20.94
CA THR A 426 -6.62 -16.45 -20.76
C THR A 426 -6.01 -16.90 -22.09
N GLU A 427 -6.81 -16.98 -23.15
CA GLU A 427 -6.40 -17.30 -24.52
C GLU A 427 -5.45 -16.22 -25.07
N GLU A 428 -5.80 -14.94 -24.93
CA GLU A 428 -4.99 -13.80 -25.37
C GLU A 428 -3.64 -13.69 -24.63
N VAL A 429 -3.60 -14.02 -23.33
CA VAL A 429 -2.38 -13.99 -22.50
C VAL A 429 -1.37 -15.09 -22.87
N PHE A 430 -1.80 -16.16 -23.55
CA PHE A 430 -0.90 -17.17 -24.11
C PHE A 430 -0.45 -16.85 -25.53
N HIS A 431 -1.40 -16.54 -26.42
CA HIS A 431 -1.16 -16.39 -27.86
C HIS A 431 -0.99 -14.91 -28.27
N GLY A 432 -0.49 -14.08 -27.36
CA GLY A 432 -0.29 -12.66 -27.57
C GLY A 432 0.79 -12.38 -28.62
N ALA A 433 0.57 -11.35 -29.44
CA ALA A 433 1.51 -10.94 -30.50
C ALA A 433 2.92 -10.62 -30.00
N TYR A 434 3.09 -10.35 -28.70
CA TYR A 434 4.35 -9.99 -28.03
C TYR A 434 4.92 -11.13 -27.16
N GLY A 435 4.46 -12.38 -27.36
CA GLY A 435 4.94 -13.58 -26.69
C GLY A 435 3.98 -14.17 -25.66
N SER A 436 4.42 -15.25 -25.01
CA SER A 436 3.67 -16.01 -24.01
C SER A 436 3.84 -15.44 -22.59
N PHE A 437 2.74 -15.38 -21.83
CA PHE A 437 2.73 -14.91 -20.45
C PHE A 437 2.06 -15.92 -19.51
N HIS A 438 2.54 -15.96 -18.27
CA HIS A 438 2.05 -16.85 -17.22
C HIS A 438 1.44 -16.08 -16.05
N VAL A 439 0.27 -16.53 -15.59
CA VAL A 439 -0.34 -16.05 -14.34
C VAL A 439 0.23 -16.92 -13.19
N CYS A 440 1.04 -16.30 -12.34
CA CYS A 440 1.74 -16.98 -11.24
C CYS A 440 1.10 -16.77 -9.86
N GLU A 441 0.13 -15.86 -9.75
CA GLU A 441 -0.74 -15.67 -8.59
C GLU A 441 -2.19 -15.57 -9.09
N ALA A 442 -2.77 -16.69 -9.51
CA ALA A 442 -4.09 -16.77 -10.15
C ALA A 442 -5.24 -16.76 -9.14
N GLY A 443 -5.06 -16.21 -7.94
CA GLY A 443 -6.05 -16.31 -6.87
C GLY A 443 -7.33 -15.48 -7.11
N PRO A 444 -8.42 -15.74 -6.35
CA PRO A 444 -9.67 -14.96 -6.38
C PRO A 444 -9.53 -13.44 -6.19
N ALA A 445 -8.39 -12.96 -5.70
CA ALA A 445 -8.08 -11.53 -5.54
C ALA A 445 -7.44 -10.90 -6.79
N ALA A 446 -6.90 -11.69 -7.71
CA ALA A 446 -6.26 -11.21 -8.94
C ALA A 446 -7.26 -10.86 -10.06
N PHE A 447 -8.49 -11.39 -9.98
CA PHE A 447 -9.53 -11.21 -11.00
C PHE A 447 -10.79 -10.55 -10.43
N GLY A 448 -11.45 -9.74 -11.26
CA GLY A 448 -12.75 -9.15 -10.96
C GLY A 448 -13.54 -8.83 -12.23
N HIS A 449 -14.66 -8.15 -12.07
CA HIS A 449 -15.48 -7.66 -13.17
C HIS A 449 -15.93 -6.21 -12.94
N ASN A 450 -16.16 -5.47 -14.03
CA ASN A 450 -16.78 -4.15 -13.97
C ASN A 450 -18.31 -4.25 -13.79
N GLU A 451 -19.00 -3.11 -13.70
CA GLU A 451 -20.47 -3.03 -13.62
C GLU A 451 -21.20 -3.68 -14.81
N ARG A 452 -20.55 -3.69 -15.99
CA ARG A 452 -21.06 -4.36 -17.21
C ARG A 452 -20.84 -5.88 -17.22
N HIS A 453 -20.22 -6.42 -16.18
CA HIS A 453 -19.87 -7.83 -16.03
C HIS A 453 -18.86 -8.32 -17.10
N ASP A 454 -17.93 -7.45 -17.49
CA ASP A 454 -16.76 -7.76 -18.31
C ASP A 454 -15.57 -8.08 -17.38
N ALA A 455 -14.80 -9.13 -17.67
CA ALA A 455 -13.68 -9.58 -16.84
C ALA A 455 -12.47 -8.62 -16.91
N ARG A 456 -11.85 -8.35 -15.76
CA ARG A 456 -10.70 -7.45 -15.59
C ARG A 456 -9.66 -8.08 -14.67
N LEU A 457 -8.39 -7.92 -15.03
CA LEU A 457 -7.27 -8.27 -14.15
C LEU A 457 -7.02 -7.12 -13.15
N LEU A 458 -7.03 -7.43 -11.86
CA LEU A 458 -6.82 -6.47 -10.76
C LEU A 458 -5.33 -6.21 -10.49
N ASP A 459 -4.50 -7.25 -10.59
CA ASP A 459 -3.06 -7.14 -10.40
C ASP A 459 -2.29 -7.69 -11.61
N LEU A 460 -1.72 -6.78 -12.41
CA LEU A 460 -0.84 -7.10 -13.52
C LEU A 460 0.52 -7.65 -13.04
N GLY A 461 0.93 -7.36 -11.80
CA GLY A 461 2.16 -7.85 -11.20
C GLY A 461 2.18 -9.37 -10.96
N ALA A 462 1.01 -10.03 -11.00
CA ALA A 462 0.85 -11.48 -10.95
C ALA A 462 1.16 -12.19 -12.28
N VAL A 463 1.30 -11.43 -13.37
CA VAL A 463 1.59 -11.94 -14.72
C VAL A 463 3.09 -11.79 -15.02
N VAL A 464 3.69 -12.85 -15.58
CA VAL A 464 5.14 -12.96 -15.80
C VAL A 464 5.38 -13.43 -17.25
N PRO A 465 6.21 -12.73 -18.06
CA PRO A 465 6.61 -13.22 -19.38
C PRO A 465 7.32 -14.57 -19.27
N GLU A 466 7.11 -15.48 -20.23
CA GLU A 466 7.69 -16.83 -20.15
C GLU A 466 9.22 -16.80 -20.02
N VAL A 467 9.92 -15.96 -20.78
CA VAL A 467 11.39 -15.80 -20.70
C VAL A 467 11.85 -15.43 -19.27
N ALA A 468 11.12 -14.52 -18.61
CA ALA A 468 11.42 -14.14 -17.23
C ALA A 468 11.11 -15.26 -16.23
N LEU A 469 10.05 -16.05 -16.46
CA LEU A 469 9.72 -17.21 -15.64
C LEU A 469 10.77 -18.33 -15.78
N ARG A 470 11.15 -18.70 -17.01
CA ARG A 470 12.18 -19.71 -17.31
C ARG A 470 13.52 -19.34 -16.65
N ALA A 471 13.92 -18.07 -16.72
CA ALA A 471 15.11 -17.56 -16.05
C ALA A 471 15.02 -17.60 -14.52
N ALA A 472 13.88 -17.19 -13.94
CA ALA A 472 13.65 -17.22 -12.49
C ALA A 472 13.62 -18.64 -11.92
N LEU A 473 13.16 -19.62 -12.71
CA LEU A 473 13.20 -21.05 -12.36
C LEU A 473 14.61 -21.61 -12.46
N ALA A 474 15.30 -21.48 -13.60
CA ALA A 474 16.66 -22.01 -13.80
C ALA A 474 17.70 -21.46 -12.79
N ALA A 475 17.50 -20.24 -12.31
CA ALA A 475 18.31 -19.64 -11.26
C ALA A 475 18.16 -20.31 -9.88
N ARG A 476 16.99 -20.90 -9.58
CA ARG A 476 16.68 -21.51 -8.28
C ARG A 476 17.36 -22.86 -8.08
N ARG A 477 17.72 -23.12 -6.83
CA ARG A 477 18.06 -24.45 -6.32
C ARG A 477 16.84 -25.09 -5.66
N CYS A 478 16.83 -26.41 -5.60
CA CYS A 478 15.75 -27.21 -5.00
C CYS A 478 16.28 -28.55 -4.49
N ASP A 479 15.58 -29.11 -3.52
CA ASP A 479 15.67 -30.53 -3.15
C ASP A 479 14.34 -31.26 -3.45
N SER A 480 13.25 -30.51 -3.62
CA SER A 480 11.88 -30.96 -3.91
C SER A 480 11.20 -30.14 -5.02
N ASN A 481 10.11 -30.66 -5.58
CA ASN A 481 9.28 -29.91 -6.53
C ASN A 481 8.53 -28.72 -5.88
N GLU A 482 8.46 -28.64 -4.55
CA GLU A 482 7.77 -27.57 -3.83
C GLU A 482 8.63 -26.31 -3.68
N ASP A 483 9.96 -26.43 -3.81
CA ASP A 483 10.90 -25.30 -3.85
C ASP A 483 10.82 -24.55 -5.20
N CYS A 484 10.38 -25.25 -6.25
CA CYS A 484 10.31 -24.79 -7.63
C CYS A 484 9.03 -24.01 -7.94
N VAL A 485 8.70 -23.03 -7.10
CA VAL A 485 7.47 -22.20 -7.22
C VAL A 485 7.80 -20.71 -7.32
N VAL A 486 7.27 -20.07 -8.37
CA VAL A 486 7.27 -18.61 -8.57
C VAL A 486 5.84 -18.09 -8.38
N GLY A 487 5.68 -16.95 -7.69
CA GLY A 487 4.38 -16.55 -7.14
C GLY A 487 3.87 -17.59 -6.14
N SER A 488 2.58 -17.94 -6.21
CA SER A 488 1.99 -19.10 -5.52
C SER A 488 1.81 -20.32 -6.42
N ASP A 489 1.67 -20.10 -7.73
CA ASP A 489 1.05 -21.07 -8.65
C ASP A 489 1.90 -21.42 -9.89
N CYS A 490 3.03 -20.77 -10.16
CA CYS A 490 3.93 -21.17 -11.26
C CYS A 490 4.93 -22.21 -10.77
N ARG A 491 4.62 -23.50 -11.00
CA ARG A 491 5.40 -24.65 -10.51
C ARG A 491 6.22 -25.31 -11.61
N ALA A 492 7.43 -25.74 -11.31
CA ALA A 492 8.30 -26.52 -12.19
C ALA A 492 8.79 -27.82 -11.51
N ALA A 493 9.42 -28.70 -12.28
CA ALA A 493 10.04 -29.92 -11.74
C ALA A 493 11.41 -29.59 -11.13
N CYS A 494 11.77 -30.26 -10.03
CA CYS A 494 13.13 -30.22 -9.50
C CYS A 494 13.99 -31.34 -10.10
N ASP A 495 15.07 -30.99 -10.79
CA ASP A 495 16.14 -31.94 -11.07
C ASP A 495 16.95 -32.16 -9.79
N ARG A 496 16.76 -33.33 -9.18
CA ARG A 496 17.45 -33.76 -7.95
C ARG A 496 18.93 -34.06 -8.16
N LEU A 497 19.39 -34.30 -9.39
CA LEU A 497 20.81 -34.51 -9.71
C LEU A 497 21.53 -33.17 -9.82
N ALA A 498 20.94 -32.21 -10.54
CA ALA A 498 21.46 -30.84 -10.64
C ALA A 498 21.18 -29.96 -9.40
N ARG A 499 20.26 -30.39 -8.52
CA ARG A 499 19.62 -29.59 -7.45
C ARG A 499 19.12 -28.24 -7.93
N ARG A 500 18.47 -28.23 -9.11
CA ARG A 500 17.96 -27.03 -9.79
C ARG A 500 16.58 -27.26 -10.36
N CYS A 501 15.79 -26.20 -10.43
CA CYS A 501 14.48 -26.28 -11.07
C CYS A 501 14.64 -26.33 -12.60
N SER A 502 13.82 -27.15 -13.23
CA SER A 502 13.60 -27.11 -14.68
C SER A 502 13.16 -25.70 -15.10
N PRO A 503 13.64 -25.16 -16.24
CA PRO A 503 13.14 -23.91 -16.79
C PRO A 503 11.66 -24.01 -17.21
N ASP A 504 11.18 -25.21 -17.56
CA ASP A 504 9.80 -25.43 -18.02
C ASP A 504 8.82 -25.53 -16.85
N ALA A 505 7.80 -24.66 -16.87
CA ALA A 505 6.67 -24.72 -15.96
C ALA A 505 5.74 -25.91 -16.29
N ILE A 506 5.29 -26.64 -15.27
CA ILE A 506 4.45 -27.84 -15.41
C ILE A 506 2.99 -27.48 -15.76
N GLN A 507 2.50 -26.33 -15.28
CA GLN A 507 1.07 -26.00 -15.27
C GLN A 507 0.76 -24.71 -16.05
N PRO A 508 0.03 -24.81 -17.18
CA PRO A 508 -0.48 -23.64 -17.90
C PRO A 508 -1.53 -22.86 -17.07
N ASN A 509 -1.75 -21.59 -17.43
CA ASN A 509 -2.77 -20.71 -16.86
C ASN A 509 -4.20 -21.28 -16.96
N LEU A 510 -4.54 -21.94 -18.08
CA LEU A 510 -5.90 -22.44 -18.35
C LEU A 510 -6.42 -23.41 -17.27
N PRO A 511 -5.68 -24.46 -16.85
CA PRO A 511 -6.00 -25.24 -15.64
C PRO A 511 -6.28 -24.42 -14.38
N LYS A 512 -5.49 -23.37 -14.12
CA LYS A 512 -5.63 -22.52 -12.92
C LYS A 512 -6.94 -21.75 -12.99
N VAL A 513 -7.22 -21.11 -14.13
CA VAL A 513 -8.46 -20.37 -14.38
C VAL A 513 -9.68 -21.30 -14.34
N CYS A 514 -9.61 -22.49 -14.94
CA CYS A 514 -10.67 -23.49 -14.84
C CYS A 514 -10.93 -23.96 -13.40
N ALA A 515 -9.92 -24.03 -12.53
CA ALA A 515 -10.14 -24.34 -11.12
C ALA A 515 -10.92 -23.24 -10.39
N LEU A 516 -10.61 -21.96 -10.64
CA LEU A 516 -11.38 -20.82 -10.11
C LEU A 516 -12.83 -20.82 -10.62
N LEU A 517 -12.99 -21.07 -11.92
CA LEU A 517 -14.29 -21.09 -12.58
C LEU A 517 -15.15 -22.29 -12.16
N ALA A 518 -14.54 -23.41 -11.76
CA ALA A 518 -15.28 -24.55 -11.22
C ALA A 518 -15.98 -24.21 -9.89
N GLU A 519 -15.33 -23.49 -8.98
CA GLU A 519 -16.02 -22.98 -7.78
C GLU A 519 -17.08 -21.91 -8.10
N TYR A 520 -16.94 -21.18 -9.22
CA TYR A 520 -17.76 -20.00 -9.54
C TYR A 520 -19.05 -20.37 -10.27
N LEU A 521 -18.95 -21.32 -11.20
CA LEU A 521 -20.02 -21.71 -12.11
C LEU A 521 -20.85 -22.88 -11.58
N LEU A 522 -20.26 -23.83 -10.84
CA LEU A 522 -20.99 -24.98 -10.31
C LEU A 522 -21.94 -24.59 -9.15
N ALA A 523 -21.69 -23.46 -8.48
CA ALA A 523 -22.57 -22.92 -7.44
C ALA A 523 -23.87 -22.37 -8.05
N GLY A 524 -25.01 -23.03 -7.79
CA GLY A 524 -26.29 -22.63 -8.38
C GLY A 524 -26.32 -22.74 -9.91
N CYS A 525 -25.65 -23.76 -10.46
CA CYS A 525 -25.69 -24.08 -11.89
C CYS A 525 -27.07 -24.64 -12.30
N PRO A 526 -27.61 -24.23 -13.47
CA PRO A 526 -28.75 -24.91 -14.10
C PRO A 526 -28.52 -26.42 -14.24
N ALA A 527 -29.55 -27.22 -13.94
CA ALA A 527 -29.43 -28.67 -13.79
C ALA A 527 -29.18 -29.41 -15.12
N ASP A 528 -29.62 -28.83 -16.23
CA ASP A 528 -29.46 -29.33 -17.60
C ASP A 528 -27.99 -29.33 -18.06
N ILE A 529 -27.21 -28.31 -17.69
CA ILE A 529 -25.77 -28.21 -18.01
C ILE A 529 -24.83 -28.64 -16.88
N ALA A 530 -25.31 -28.76 -15.64
CA ALA A 530 -24.45 -29.02 -14.47
C ALA A 530 -23.60 -30.30 -14.59
N ALA A 531 -24.04 -31.32 -15.34
CA ALA A 531 -23.28 -32.53 -15.60
C ALA A 531 -22.10 -32.29 -16.57
N GLU A 532 -22.39 -31.79 -17.77
CA GLU A 532 -21.38 -31.61 -18.82
C GLU A 532 -20.41 -30.46 -18.49
N LEU A 533 -20.88 -29.37 -17.87
CA LEU A 533 -20.01 -28.29 -17.41
C LEU A 533 -18.99 -28.78 -16.38
N ARG A 534 -19.42 -29.62 -15.41
CA ARG A 534 -18.51 -30.24 -14.43
C ARG A 534 -17.48 -31.15 -15.12
N ARG A 535 -17.87 -31.89 -16.16
CA ARG A 535 -16.97 -32.74 -16.96
C ARG A 535 -15.93 -31.91 -17.72
N GLN A 536 -16.34 -30.89 -18.46
CA GLN A 536 -15.44 -30.02 -19.23
C GLN A 536 -14.46 -29.27 -18.31
N LEU A 537 -14.94 -28.78 -17.16
CA LEU A 537 -14.07 -28.17 -16.14
C LEU A 537 -13.08 -29.17 -15.54
N ALA A 538 -13.50 -30.40 -15.21
CA ALA A 538 -12.60 -31.43 -14.70
C ALA A 538 -11.49 -31.76 -15.71
N VAL A 539 -11.85 -31.97 -16.99
CA VAL A 539 -10.87 -32.12 -18.09
C VAL A 539 -9.91 -30.93 -18.11
N CYS A 540 -10.43 -29.70 -18.12
CA CYS A 540 -9.62 -28.49 -18.15
C CYS A 540 -8.63 -28.38 -16.97
N THR A 541 -9.06 -28.69 -15.74
CA THR A 541 -8.17 -28.69 -14.56
C THR A 541 -7.08 -29.78 -14.58
N SER A 542 -7.24 -30.81 -15.42
CA SER A 542 -6.30 -31.94 -15.52
C SER A 542 -5.24 -31.80 -16.61
N LEU A 543 -5.33 -30.77 -17.48
CA LEU A 543 -4.35 -30.51 -18.54
C LEU A 543 -2.96 -30.21 -17.94
N ARG A 544 -1.91 -30.84 -18.49
CA ARG A 544 -0.50 -30.72 -18.04
C ARG A 544 0.45 -30.69 -19.24
N GLY A 545 1.48 -29.85 -19.19
CA GLY A 545 2.52 -29.77 -20.22
C GLY A 545 3.01 -28.34 -20.47
N SER A 546 4.03 -28.22 -21.32
CA SER A 546 4.61 -26.95 -21.80
C SER A 546 3.77 -26.35 -22.94
N ALA A 547 3.79 -25.03 -23.10
CA ALA A 547 2.97 -24.30 -24.08
C ALA A 547 3.03 -24.90 -25.51
N ASN A 548 4.24 -25.13 -26.03
CA ASN A 548 4.50 -25.55 -27.40
C ASN A 548 3.96 -26.93 -27.81
N THR A 549 3.45 -27.75 -26.88
CA THR A 549 2.96 -29.11 -27.19
C THR A 549 1.45 -29.28 -26.98
N MET A 550 0.71 -28.23 -26.62
CA MET A 550 -0.67 -28.35 -26.12
C MET A 550 -1.75 -27.55 -26.86
N GLU A 551 -1.39 -26.67 -27.79
CA GLU A 551 -2.29 -25.65 -28.38
C GLU A 551 -3.64 -26.23 -28.84
N VAL A 552 -3.62 -27.34 -29.60
CA VAL A 552 -4.83 -27.98 -30.14
C VAL A 552 -5.80 -28.44 -29.04
N HIS A 553 -5.30 -29.01 -27.94
CA HIS A 553 -6.13 -29.50 -26.85
C HIS A 553 -6.62 -28.36 -25.94
N HIS A 554 -5.80 -27.33 -25.73
CA HIS A 554 -6.20 -26.12 -25.02
C HIS A 554 -7.35 -25.41 -25.75
N SER A 555 -7.17 -25.11 -27.03
CA SER A 555 -8.17 -24.42 -27.85
C SER A 555 -9.48 -25.21 -27.97
N LEU A 556 -9.43 -26.54 -28.04
CA LEU A 556 -10.64 -27.38 -28.07
C LEU A 556 -11.44 -27.28 -26.76
N VAL A 557 -10.79 -27.47 -25.61
CA VAL A 557 -11.47 -27.42 -24.29
C VAL A 557 -11.99 -26.01 -24.01
N LEU A 558 -11.21 -24.98 -24.35
CA LEU A 558 -11.57 -23.58 -24.15
C LEU A 558 -12.77 -23.18 -25.03
N ASN A 559 -12.79 -23.56 -26.31
CA ASN A 559 -13.93 -23.28 -27.20
C ASN A 559 -15.19 -24.07 -26.80
N ASN A 560 -15.07 -25.32 -26.37
CA ASN A 560 -16.21 -26.08 -25.83
C ASN A 560 -16.82 -25.41 -24.59
N LEU A 561 -15.99 -24.92 -23.67
CA LEU A 561 -16.45 -24.15 -22.49
C LEU A 561 -17.11 -22.83 -22.89
N LYS A 562 -16.50 -22.04 -23.78
CA LYS A 562 -17.10 -20.78 -24.29
C LYS A 562 -18.46 -21.04 -24.94
N ALA A 563 -18.58 -22.05 -25.79
CA ALA A 563 -19.83 -22.39 -26.49
C ALA A 563 -20.95 -22.84 -25.54
N LEU A 564 -20.63 -23.69 -24.54
CA LEU A 564 -21.60 -24.15 -23.54
C LEU A 564 -22.15 -22.99 -22.71
N LEU A 565 -21.28 -22.07 -22.27
CA LEU A 565 -21.69 -20.88 -21.52
C LEU A 565 -22.48 -19.90 -22.40
N TRP A 566 -22.06 -19.64 -23.64
CA TRP A 566 -22.77 -18.77 -24.57
C TRP A 566 -24.20 -19.25 -24.85
N LYS A 567 -24.40 -20.55 -25.06
CA LYS A 567 -25.73 -21.14 -25.30
C LYS A 567 -26.72 -20.90 -24.15
N GLN A 568 -26.24 -20.83 -22.91
CA GLN A 568 -27.12 -20.50 -21.77
C GLN A 568 -27.37 -18.99 -21.64
N ILE A 569 -26.41 -18.14 -22.03
CA ILE A 569 -26.58 -16.68 -22.03
C ILE A 569 -27.53 -16.23 -23.15
N SER A 570 -27.60 -16.92 -24.30
CA SER A 570 -28.63 -16.66 -25.31
C SER A 570 -30.02 -17.03 -24.79
N ASN A 571 -30.18 -18.25 -24.28
CA ASN A 571 -31.47 -18.72 -23.76
C ASN A 571 -31.99 -17.84 -22.62
N ALA A 572 -31.11 -17.36 -21.73
CA ALA A 572 -31.44 -16.46 -20.63
C ALA A 572 -31.61 -14.97 -21.03
N LYS A 573 -31.70 -14.66 -22.33
CA LYS A 573 -32.15 -13.36 -22.87
C LYS A 573 -33.50 -13.43 -23.60
N GLU A 574 -33.98 -14.64 -23.86
CA GLU A 574 -35.24 -14.91 -24.57
C GLU A 574 -36.40 -15.25 -23.60
N ALA A 575 -36.12 -15.19 -22.29
CA ALA A 575 -37.03 -15.43 -21.17
C ALA A 575 -36.91 -14.33 -20.10
#